data_AF-A0A450SKG2-F1
#
_entry.id   AF-A0A450SKG2-F1
#
_cell.length_a   1.000
_cell.length_b   1.000
_cell.length_c   1.000
_cell.angle_alpha   90.00
_cell.angle_beta   90.00
_cell.angle_gamma   90.00
#
_symmetry.space_group_name_H-M   'P 1'
#
loop_
_entity.id
_entity.type
_entity.pdbx_description
1 polymer ?
#
loop_
_entity_poly.entity_id
_entity_poly.type
_entity_poly.pdbx_seq_one_letter_code
_entity_poly.pdbx_strand_id
1 'polypeptide(L)'
;MTNLHEYLCSCRELAELCTQNGWIDNETLQIDVLEQEEKSLLATVTFEEIIVEAAGCIGGRRPCHGRVRISLADDGTVAGVEIL
;
A
#
# COMPACT_ATOMS: atom_id res chain seq x y z
N MET A 1 13.68 -0.43 13.74
CA MET A 1 12.28 -0.87 13.70
C MET A 1 11.67 -0.21 12.47
N THR A 2 11.49 -0.96 11.39
CA THR A 2 10.86 -0.44 10.16
C THR A 2 9.41 -0.12 10.48
N ASN A 3 8.98 1.12 10.28
CA ASN A 3 7.60 1.50 10.48
C ASN A 3 6.74 0.83 9.39
N LEU A 4 5.59 0.24 9.75
CA LEU A 4 4.68 -0.42 8.80
C LEU A 4 4.35 0.51 7.60
N HIS A 5 4.18 1.79 7.87
CA HIS A 5 3.95 2.80 6.85
C HIS A 5 5.14 2.94 5.90
N GLU A 6 6.38 3.02 6.42
CA GLU A 6 7.59 3.10 5.60
C GLU A 6 7.77 1.87 4.72
N TYR A 7 7.48 0.68 5.26
CA TYR A 7 7.52 -0.56 4.47
C TYR A 7 6.53 -0.48 3.30
N LEU A 8 5.27 -0.12 3.59
CA LEU A 8 4.21 -0.08 2.59
C LEU A 8 4.43 1.02 1.54
N CYS A 9 5.00 2.17 1.88
CA CYS A 9 5.42 3.18 0.89
C CYS A 9 6.47 2.68 -0.11
N SER A 10 7.21 1.63 0.24
CA SER A 10 8.22 0.99 -0.63
C SER A 10 7.77 -0.34 -1.24
N CYS A 11 6.57 -0.80 -0.88
CA CYS A 11 6.02 -2.10 -1.23
C CYS A 11 5.48 -2.05 -2.67
N ARG A 12 6.05 -2.88 -3.54
CA ARG A 12 5.71 -2.89 -4.97
C ARG A 12 4.38 -3.59 -5.23
N GLU A 13 4.01 -4.51 -4.36
CA GLU A 13 2.79 -5.30 -4.40
C GLU A 13 1.54 -4.40 -4.32
N LEU A 14 1.63 -3.26 -3.59
CA LEU A 14 0.53 -2.29 -3.55
C LEU A 14 0.20 -1.68 -4.93
N ALA A 15 1.14 -1.70 -5.88
CA ALA A 15 0.89 -1.20 -7.23
C ALA A 15 -0.15 -2.05 -7.98
N GLU A 16 -0.44 -3.28 -7.54
CA GLU A 16 -1.52 -4.10 -8.09
C GLU A 16 -2.91 -3.49 -7.81
N LEU A 17 -3.01 -2.61 -6.80
CA LEU A 17 -4.23 -1.86 -6.50
C LEU A 17 -4.40 -0.61 -7.38
N CYS A 18 -3.39 -0.25 -8.18
CA CYS A 18 -3.52 0.81 -9.19
C CYS A 18 -4.42 0.33 -10.33
N THR A 19 -5.28 1.24 -10.82
CA THR A 19 -6.28 0.91 -11.84
C THR A 19 -5.88 1.29 -13.26
N GLN A 20 -4.94 2.22 -13.40
CA GLN A 20 -4.47 2.76 -14.69
C GLN A 20 -2.96 2.69 -14.84
N ASN A 21 -2.29 1.82 -14.08
CA ASN A 21 -0.84 1.70 -14.03
C ASN A 21 -0.15 3.04 -13.67
N GLY A 22 -0.82 3.88 -12.88
CA GLY A 22 -0.25 5.09 -12.30
C GLY A 22 0.67 4.78 -11.12
N TRP A 23 1.05 5.83 -10.39
CA TRP A 23 1.92 5.73 -9.22
C TRP A 23 1.15 5.97 -7.94
N ILE A 24 1.53 5.25 -6.89
CA ILE A 24 0.97 5.46 -5.56
C ILE A 24 1.49 6.79 -5.02
N ASP A 25 0.57 7.64 -4.60
CA ASP A 25 0.92 8.82 -3.84
C ASP A 25 1.10 8.48 -2.36
N ASN A 26 2.35 8.33 -1.95
CA ASN A 26 2.73 8.01 -0.58
C ASN A 26 2.29 9.05 0.46
N GLU A 27 2.02 10.31 0.07
CA GLU A 27 1.50 11.32 1.00
C GLU A 27 0.03 11.08 1.37
N THR A 28 -0.66 10.29 0.55
CA THR A 28 -2.08 9.97 0.72
C THR A 28 -2.33 8.54 1.18
N LEU A 29 -1.27 7.73 1.33
CA LEU A 29 -1.37 6.35 1.78
C LEU A 29 -1.85 6.30 3.23
N GLN A 30 -2.99 5.66 3.44
CA GLN A 30 -3.56 5.39 4.75
C GLN A 30 -3.73 3.88 4.93
N ILE A 31 -3.53 3.44 6.17
CA ILE A 31 -3.54 2.03 6.57
C ILE A 31 -4.45 1.91 7.78
N ASP A 32 -5.56 1.20 7.63
CA ASP A 32 -6.48 0.89 8.71
C ASP A 32 -6.38 -0.59 9.04
N VAL A 33 -5.78 -0.92 10.18
CA VAL A 33 -5.69 -2.30 10.68
C VAL A 33 -7.07 -2.74 11.15
N LEU A 34 -7.58 -3.80 10.53
CA LEU A 34 -8.88 -4.39 10.83
C LEU A 34 -8.77 -5.50 11.86
N GLU A 35 -7.77 -6.37 11.70
CA GLU A 35 -7.53 -7.52 12.57
C GLU A 35 -6.03 -7.70 12.79
N GLN A 36 -5.67 -8.14 13.99
CA GLN A 36 -4.30 -8.45 14.38
C GLN A 36 -4.24 -9.85 15.00
N GLU A 37 -3.39 -10.69 14.44
CA GLU A 37 -3.04 -12.00 14.96
C GLU A 37 -1.57 -12.00 15.43
N GLU A 38 -1.09 -13.10 16.03
CA GLU A 38 0.28 -13.19 16.55
C GLU A 38 1.35 -12.92 15.48
N LYS A 39 1.12 -13.32 14.23
CA LYS A 39 2.10 -13.20 13.13
C LYS A 39 1.55 -12.55 11.87
N SER A 40 0.34 -11.98 11.93
CA SER A 40 -0.28 -11.37 10.76
C SER A 40 -1.15 -10.17 11.12
N LEU A 41 -1.27 -9.23 10.19
CA LEU A 41 -2.22 -8.12 10.25
C LEU A 41 -3.10 -8.16 9.01
N LEU A 42 -4.40 -7.99 9.19
CA LEU A 42 -5.31 -7.67 8.11
C LEU A 42 -5.55 -6.17 8.13
N ALA A 43 -5.26 -5.48 7.02
CA ALA A 43 -5.48 -4.04 6.91
C ALA A 43 -6.22 -3.68 5.61
N THR A 44 -6.95 -2.59 5.66
CA THR A 44 -7.37 -1.86 4.46
C THR A 44 -6.32 -0.80 4.16
N VAL A 45 -5.97 -0.65 2.89
CA VAL A 45 -5.12 0.44 2.40
C VAL A 45 -5.93 1.33 1.48
N THR A 46 -5.72 2.64 1.58
CA THR A 46 -6.31 3.64 0.68
C THR A 46 -5.25 4.65 0.27
N PHE A 47 -5.24 5.08 -0.99
CA PHE A 47 -4.29 6.08 -1.50
C PHE A 47 -4.82 6.73 -2.77
N GLU A 48 -4.20 7.81 -3.23
CA GLU A 48 -4.41 8.37 -4.55
C GLU A 48 -3.40 7.81 -5.56
N GLU A 49 -3.89 7.25 -6.66
CA GLU A 49 -3.12 6.90 -7.85
C GLU A 49 -2.91 8.16 -8.70
N ILE A 50 -1.66 8.56 -8.90
CA ILE A 50 -1.25 9.63 -9.81
C ILE A 50 -1.12 9.04 -11.22
N ILE A 51 -1.94 9.55 -12.14
CA ILE A 51 -1.92 9.14 -13.55
C ILE A 51 -1.10 10.18 -14.32
N VAL A 52 -0.08 9.74 -15.04
CA VAL A 52 0.77 10.63 -15.85
C VAL A 52 0.53 10.41 -17.32
N GLU A 53 0.30 11.52 -18.03
CA GLU A 53 0.13 11.54 -19.47
C GLU A 53 1.49 11.56 -20.18
N ALA A 54 1.49 11.21 -21.47
CA ALA A 54 2.69 11.03 -22.29
C ALA A 54 3.66 12.24 -22.33
N ALA A 55 3.23 13.43 -21.88
CA ALA A 55 4.06 14.64 -21.78
C ALA A 55 4.76 14.80 -20.41
N GLY A 56 4.61 13.85 -19.48
CA GLY A 56 5.13 13.97 -18.11
C GLY A 56 4.28 14.87 -17.21
N CYS A 57 3.10 15.28 -17.67
CA CYS A 57 2.12 16.03 -16.88
C CYS A 57 1.27 15.07 -16.05
N ILE A 58 0.89 15.49 -14.84
CA ILE A 58 -0.13 14.80 -14.05
C ILE A 58 -1.46 14.98 -14.80
N GLY A 59 -1.96 13.88 -15.38
CA GLY A 59 -3.26 13.83 -16.06
C GLY A 59 -4.43 13.70 -15.10
N GLY A 60 -4.15 13.24 -13.87
CA GLY A 60 -5.14 13.19 -12.81
C GLY A 60 -4.68 12.43 -11.57
N ARG A 61 -5.54 12.45 -10.55
CA ARG A 61 -5.45 11.61 -9.36
C ARG A 61 -6.73 10.81 -9.22
N ARG A 62 -6.63 9.57 -8.74
CA ARG A 62 -7.80 8.71 -8.51
C ARG A 62 -7.68 7.98 -7.17
N PRO A 63 -8.74 7.93 -6.34
CA PRO A 63 -8.70 7.12 -5.13
C PRO A 63 -8.67 5.63 -5.46
N CYS A 64 -7.71 4.92 -4.89
CA CYS A 64 -7.56 3.48 -4.89
C CYS A 64 -7.70 2.95 -3.46
N HIS A 65 -8.18 1.71 -3.35
CA HIS A 65 -8.27 1.02 -2.07
C HIS A 65 -8.21 -0.48 -2.28
N GLY A 66 -7.79 -1.19 -1.24
CA GLY A 66 -7.72 -2.65 -1.24
C GLY A 66 -7.51 -3.19 0.16
N ARG A 67 -7.54 -4.52 0.27
CA ARG A 67 -7.20 -5.21 1.53
C ARG A 67 -5.87 -5.90 1.34
N VAL A 68 -5.07 -5.87 2.40
CA VAL A 68 -3.76 -6.51 2.43
C VAL A 68 -3.61 -7.35 3.67
N ARG A 69 -2.95 -8.50 3.51
CA ARG A 69 -2.43 -9.27 4.62
C ARG A 69 -0.94 -9.00 4.77
N ILE A 70 -0.53 -8.55 5.94
CA ILE A 70 0.87 -8.28 6.28
C ILE A 70 1.35 -9.40 7.18
N SER A 71 2.38 -10.13 6.75
CA SER A 71 3.04 -11.15 7.57
C SER A 71 4.12 -10.51 8.43
N LEU A 72 4.19 -10.88 9.71
CA LEU A 72 5.20 -10.39 10.66
C LEU A 72 6.21 -11.50 10.99
N ALA A 73 7.48 -11.12 11.12
CA ALA A 73 8.53 -11.99 11.65
C ALA A 73 8.46 -12.08 13.19
N ASP A 74 9.25 -12.99 13.78
CA ASP A 74 9.26 -13.22 15.23
C ASP A 74 9.74 -11.99 16.04
N ASP A 75 10.45 -11.05 15.40
CA ASP A 75 10.87 -9.78 15.98
C ASP A 75 9.85 -8.64 15.77
N GLY A 76 8.69 -8.94 15.18
CA GLY A 76 7.63 -7.99 14.88
C GLY A 76 7.87 -7.14 13.63
N THR A 77 8.94 -7.39 12.86
CA THR A 77 9.17 -6.70 11.58
C THR A 77 8.28 -7.25 10.47
N VAL A 78 8.02 -6.44 9.44
CA VAL A 78 7.25 -6.88 8.28
C VAL A 78 8.07 -7.87 7.45
N ALA A 79 7.56 -9.09 7.32
CA ALA A 79 8.16 -10.16 6.53
C ALA A 79 7.62 -10.22 5.09
N GLY A 80 6.40 -9.74 4.86
CA GLY A 80 5.80 -9.71 3.52
C GLY A 80 4.38 -9.14 3.51
N VAL A 81 3.90 -8.84 2.30
CA VAL A 81 2.56 -8.29 2.04
C VAL A 81 1.91 -9.08 0.90
N GLU A 82 0.63 -9.39 1.07
CA GLU A 82 -0.23 -10.06 0.10
C GLU A 82 -1.47 -9.20 -0.15
N ILE A 83 -1.82 -8.97 -1.42
CA ILE A 83 -3.07 -8.31 -1.82
C ILE A 83 -4.19 -9.35 -1.85
N LEU A 84 -5.38 -8.98 -1.34
CA LEU A 84 -6.54 -9.87 -1.20
C LEU A 84 -7.64 -9.61 -2.24
#